data_AF-A0A2K3NF70-F1
#
_entry.id   AF-A0A2K3NF70-F1
#
_cell.length_a   1.000
_cell.length_b   1.000
_cell.length_c   1.000
_cell.angle_alpha   90.00
_cell.angle_beta   90.00
_cell.angle_gamma   90.00
#
_symmetry.space_group_name_H-M   'P 1'
#
loop_
_entity.id
_entity.type
_entity.pdbx_description
1 polymer ?
#
loop_
_entity_poly.entity_id
_entity_poly.type
_entity_poly.pdbx_seq_one_letter_code
_entity_poly.pdbx_strand_id
1 'polypeptide(L)'
;MSMTELEQLVSPQGTIDLVTIAQALHWLDLSTFYKQVNWVLKKPHGVIAIWCYTSPSINDAVDALHNKLYSFDARPHWDPRRELLEDNYRNINFPFEPVEGVDHTGPFEFEAETVMDVDDFLNYIRSRSGYQISKNKGVELLKDDVVEKFKLAWGEDGKKIAKFKVYLRIGRVRDA
;
A
#
# COMPACT_ATOMS: atom_id res chain seq x y z
N MET A 1 -7.04 15.37 14.36
CA MET A 1 -6.23 15.47 15.57
C MET A 1 -5.51 16.81 15.56
N SER A 2 -5.74 17.64 16.56
CA SER A 2 -5.00 18.88 16.81
C SER A 2 -3.55 18.59 17.21
N MET A 3 -2.68 19.61 17.19
CA MET A 3 -1.29 19.43 17.67
C MET A 3 -1.23 19.12 19.17
N THR A 4 -2.15 19.67 19.96
CA THR A 4 -2.26 19.37 21.39
C THR A 4 -2.61 17.91 21.64
N GLU A 5 -3.58 17.36 20.90
CA GLU A 5 -3.91 15.93 20.98
C GLU A 5 -2.74 15.06 20.49
N LEU A 6 -2.02 15.49 19.45
CA LEU A 6 -0.85 14.78 18.93
C LEU A 6 0.27 14.71 19.97
N GLU A 7 0.53 15.82 20.65
CA GLU A 7 1.51 15.90 21.72
C GLU A 7 1.18 14.95 22.88
N GLN A 8 -0.08 14.92 23.28
CA GLN A 8 -0.55 14.11 24.41
C GLN A 8 -0.61 12.61 24.09
N LEU A 9 -1.00 12.25 22.86
CA LEU A 9 -1.27 10.86 22.48
C LEU A 9 -0.10 10.17 21.79
N VAL A 10 0.79 10.92 21.13
CA VAL A 10 1.85 10.36 20.28
C VAL A 10 3.23 10.72 20.80
N SER A 11 3.61 12.00 20.78
CA SER A 11 4.93 12.44 21.26
C SER A 11 5.03 13.96 21.32
N PRO A 12 5.93 14.52 22.16
CA PRO A 12 6.31 15.93 22.08
C PRO A 12 6.86 16.33 20.71
N GLN A 13 6.98 17.63 20.49
CA GLN A 13 7.54 18.16 19.26
C GLN A 13 8.98 17.68 19.05
N GLY A 14 9.30 17.23 17.85
CA GLY A 14 10.68 16.97 17.44
C GLY A 14 11.38 15.89 18.24
N THR A 15 10.70 14.79 18.56
CA THR A 15 11.23 13.65 19.34
C THR A 15 11.25 12.34 18.57
N ILE A 16 10.61 12.25 17.41
CA ILE A 16 10.49 11.03 16.61
C ILE A 16 11.58 10.98 15.53
N ASP A 17 12.34 9.90 15.48
CA ASP A 17 13.38 9.70 14.46
C ASP A 17 12.82 9.25 13.11
N LEU A 18 11.76 8.43 13.11
CA LEU A 18 11.20 7.82 11.91
C LEU A 18 9.67 7.71 12.00
N VAL A 19 8.98 8.16 10.95
CA VAL A 19 7.57 7.88 10.71
C VAL A 19 7.42 6.99 9.48
N THR A 20 6.73 5.86 9.63
CA THR A 20 6.48 4.94 8.52
C THR A 20 5.00 4.86 8.16
N ILE A 21 4.70 4.77 6.87
CA ILE A 21 3.36 4.51 6.36
C ILE A 21 3.44 3.36 5.36
N ALA A 22 2.98 2.19 5.79
CA ALA A 22 2.98 0.97 5.01
C ALA A 22 1.57 0.73 4.42
N GLN A 23 1.38 0.98 3.13
CA GLN A 23 0.15 0.75 2.36
C GLN A 23 -1.03 1.71 2.65
N ALA A 24 -0.97 2.55 3.69
CA ALA A 24 -2.14 3.28 4.19
C ALA A 24 -2.25 4.76 3.78
N LEU A 25 -1.25 5.32 3.06
CA LEU A 25 -1.17 6.77 2.82
C LEU A 25 -2.45 7.35 2.20
N HIS A 26 -3.04 6.61 1.27
CA HIS A 26 -4.24 7.01 0.54
C HIS A 26 -5.48 7.23 1.41
N TRP A 27 -5.49 6.79 2.66
CA TRP A 27 -6.59 7.05 3.59
C TRP A 27 -6.46 8.36 4.37
N LEU A 28 -5.30 9.03 4.28
CA LEU A 28 -4.97 10.19 5.10
C LEU A 28 -5.23 11.51 4.37
N ASP A 29 -5.59 12.55 5.13
CA ASP A 29 -5.50 13.93 4.65
C ASP A 29 -4.02 14.33 4.60
N LEU A 30 -3.42 14.29 3.40
CA LEU A 30 -1.97 14.46 3.24
C LEU A 30 -1.47 15.80 3.77
N SER A 31 -2.24 16.88 3.58
CA SER A 31 -1.85 18.23 4.01
C SER A 31 -1.75 18.32 5.54
N THR A 32 -2.77 17.82 6.25
CA THR A 32 -2.79 17.76 7.71
C THR A 32 -1.74 16.79 8.22
N PHE A 33 -1.66 15.61 7.62
CA PHE A 33 -0.72 14.57 8.01
C PHE A 33 0.73 15.03 7.90
N TYR A 34 1.15 15.63 6.79
CA TYR A 34 2.53 16.09 6.66
C TYR A 34 2.89 17.21 7.62
N LYS A 35 1.94 18.08 7.98
CA LYS A 35 2.17 19.08 9.04
C LYS A 35 2.44 18.41 10.39
N GLN A 36 1.70 17.37 10.72
CA GLN A 36 1.88 16.59 11.95
C GLN A 36 3.21 15.83 11.94
N VAL A 37 3.55 15.18 10.82
CA VAL A 37 4.85 14.50 10.64
C VAL A 37 6.00 15.48 10.80
N ASN A 38 5.94 16.63 10.13
CA ASN A 38 6.96 17.68 10.24
C ASN A 38 7.10 18.24 11.66
N TRP A 39 6.03 18.18 12.47
CA TRP A 39 6.03 18.62 13.87
C TRP A 39 6.65 17.57 14.80
N VAL A 40 6.33 16.27 14.64
CA VAL A 40 6.88 15.21 15.52
C VAL A 40 8.32 14.82 15.18
N LEU A 41 8.74 14.94 13.92
CA LEU A 41 10.06 14.49 13.49
C LEU A 41 11.18 15.36 14.07
N LYS A 42 12.21 14.71 14.61
CA LYS A 42 13.45 15.37 15.07
C LYS A 42 14.05 16.15 13.92
N LYS A 43 14.44 17.40 14.15
CA LYS A 43 15.19 18.19 13.15
C LYS A 43 16.69 18.15 13.49
N PRO A 44 17.59 18.12 12.50
CA PRO A 44 17.36 18.19 11.04
C PRO A 44 17.20 16.82 10.33
N HIS A 45 17.16 15.70 11.07
CA HIS A 45 17.43 14.36 10.49
C HIS A 45 16.27 13.36 10.55
N GLY A 46 15.14 13.72 11.13
CA GLY A 46 13.98 12.84 11.23
C GLY A 46 13.45 12.46 9.85
N VAL A 47 13.12 11.19 9.67
CA VAL A 47 12.78 10.61 8.37
C VAL A 47 11.30 10.22 8.32
N ILE A 48 10.70 10.41 7.15
CA ILE A 48 9.45 9.76 6.78
C ILE A 48 9.70 8.77 5.64
N ALA A 49 9.21 7.55 5.81
CA ALA A 49 9.24 6.49 4.80
C ALA A 49 7.82 6.00 4.52
N ILE A 50 7.38 6.15 3.27
CA ILE A 50 6.05 5.78 2.80
C ILE A 50 6.22 4.75 1.71
N TRP A 51 5.59 3.59 1.85
CA TRP A 51 5.58 2.63 0.77
C TRP A 51 4.20 2.07 0.51
N CYS A 52 4.00 1.65 -0.73
CA CYS A 52 2.93 0.76 -1.10
C CYS A 52 3.44 -0.40 -1.91
N TYR A 53 2.63 -1.46 -1.99
CA TYR A 53 2.86 -2.59 -2.85
C TYR A 53 1.67 -2.80 -3.79
N THR A 54 1.97 -3.28 -5.00
CA THR A 54 0.94 -3.67 -5.99
C THR A 54 0.35 -5.03 -5.65
N SER A 55 -0.72 -5.40 -6.35
CA SER A 55 -1.10 -6.82 -6.45
C SER A 55 0.12 -7.70 -6.79
N PRO A 56 0.27 -8.87 -6.16
CA PRO A 56 1.40 -9.74 -6.44
C PRO A 56 1.25 -10.39 -7.81
N SER A 57 2.40 -10.68 -8.43
CA SER A 57 2.49 -11.60 -9.56
C SER A 57 2.82 -13.01 -9.09
N ILE A 58 2.14 -14.00 -9.66
CA ILE A 58 2.30 -15.43 -9.37
C ILE A 58 2.81 -16.13 -10.65
N ASN A 59 1.99 -16.10 -11.70
CA ASN A 59 2.26 -16.60 -13.04
C ASN A 59 1.19 -16.06 -14.00
N ASP A 60 1.42 -16.16 -15.31
CA ASP A 60 0.54 -15.57 -16.32
C ASP A 60 -0.94 -15.99 -16.20
N ALA A 61 -1.21 -17.25 -15.85
CA ALA A 61 -2.57 -17.78 -15.76
C ALA A 61 -3.34 -17.22 -14.54
N VAL A 62 -2.71 -17.22 -13.37
CA VAL A 62 -3.29 -16.67 -12.12
C VAL A 62 -3.39 -15.15 -12.22
N ASP A 63 -2.38 -14.49 -12.78
CA ASP A 63 -2.31 -13.04 -12.89
C ASP A 63 -3.40 -12.51 -13.83
N ALA A 64 -3.67 -13.20 -14.95
CA ALA A 64 -4.76 -12.85 -15.85
C ALA A 64 -6.14 -12.91 -15.17
N LEU A 65 -6.40 -13.95 -14.36
CA LEU A 65 -7.64 -14.07 -13.59
C LEU A 65 -7.76 -12.99 -12.52
N HIS A 66 -6.67 -12.72 -11.79
CA HIS A 66 -6.66 -11.70 -10.74
C HIS A 66 -6.85 -10.29 -11.33
N ASN A 67 -6.18 -9.98 -12.43
CA ASN A 67 -6.34 -8.70 -13.13
C ASN A 67 -7.78 -8.52 -13.62
N LYS A 68 -8.43 -9.58 -14.14
CA LYS A 68 -9.84 -9.51 -14.51
C LYS A 68 -10.72 -9.18 -13.31
N LEU A 69 -10.58 -9.95 -12.22
CA LEU A 69 -11.37 -9.77 -11.00
C LEU A 69 -11.17 -8.38 -10.37
N TYR A 70 -9.93 -7.93 -10.33
CA TYR A 70 -9.56 -6.71 -9.61
C TYR A 70 -9.80 -5.45 -10.47
N SER A 71 -9.29 -5.41 -11.70
CA SER A 71 -9.33 -4.21 -12.54
C SER A 71 -10.67 -3.98 -13.25
N PHE A 72 -11.53 -5.00 -13.34
CA PHE A 72 -12.84 -4.88 -13.98
C PHE A 72 -13.99 -5.10 -12.99
N ASP A 73 -14.03 -6.23 -12.28
CA ASP A 73 -15.20 -6.59 -11.47
C ASP A 73 -15.27 -5.81 -10.16
N ALA A 74 -14.12 -5.61 -9.50
CA ALA A 74 -14.06 -4.87 -8.23
C ALA A 74 -13.98 -3.34 -8.40
N ARG A 75 -13.46 -2.86 -9.54
CA ARG A 75 -13.19 -1.43 -9.80
C ARG A 75 -14.40 -0.50 -9.59
N PRO A 76 -15.63 -0.84 -10.02
CA PRO A 76 -16.83 -0.02 -9.76
C PRO A 76 -17.14 0.20 -8.28
N HIS A 77 -16.54 -0.58 -7.39
CA HIS A 77 -16.77 -0.52 -5.95
C HIS A 77 -15.64 0.14 -5.18
N TRP A 78 -14.57 0.57 -5.84
CA TRP A 78 -13.41 1.16 -5.18
C TRP A 78 -13.69 2.55 -4.64
N ASP A 79 -13.01 2.87 -3.54
CA ASP A 79 -12.94 4.23 -3.03
C ASP A 79 -12.02 5.06 -3.94
N PRO A 80 -12.44 6.25 -4.43
CA PRO A 80 -11.62 7.10 -5.28
C PRO A 80 -10.25 7.46 -4.68
N ARG A 81 -10.14 7.47 -3.34
CA ARG A 81 -8.87 7.72 -2.65
C ARG A 81 -7.78 6.74 -3.05
N ARG A 82 -8.14 5.54 -3.53
CA ARG A 82 -7.20 4.52 -4.00
C ARG A 82 -6.43 4.92 -5.27
N GLU A 83 -6.82 5.97 -5.98
CA GLU A 83 -6.07 6.45 -7.16
C GLU A 83 -4.60 6.72 -6.84
N LEU A 84 -4.27 7.21 -5.64
CA LEU A 84 -2.89 7.39 -5.20
C LEU A 84 -2.10 6.08 -5.13
N LEU A 85 -2.77 4.99 -4.74
CA LEU A 85 -2.17 3.65 -4.70
C LEU A 85 -1.93 3.11 -6.12
N GLU A 86 -2.87 3.34 -7.04
CA GLU A 86 -2.73 2.92 -8.44
C GLU A 86 -1.60 3.68 -9.17
N ASP A 87 -1.37 4.94 -8.78
CA ASP A 87 -0.23 5.74 -9.23
C ASP A 87 1.10 5.33 -8.57
N ASN A 88 1.10 4.34 -7.67
CA ASN A 88 2.27 3.90 -6.89
C ASN A 88 2.96 5.05 -6.16
N TYR A 89 2.16 6.03 -5.72
CA TYR A 89 2.60 7.28 -5.12
C TYR A 89 3.55 8.13 -5.99
N ARG A 90 3.64 7.93 -7.31
CA ARG A 90 4.58 8.68 -8.16
C ARG A 90 4.33 10.19 -8.16
N ASN A 91 3.08 10.62 -8.12
CA ASN A 91 2.67 12.01 -8.30
C ASN A 91 2.10 12.65 -7.02
N ILE A 92 2.32 12.05 -5.85
CA ILE A 92 1.91 12.68 -4.59
C ILE A 92 2.76 13.93 -4.29
N ASN A 93 2.13 14.94 -3.69
CA ASN A 93 2.89 15.99 -3.02
C ASN A 93 3.67 15.35 -1.87
N PHE A 94 4.99 15.57 -1.80
CA PHE A 94 5.87 15.01 -0.77
C PHE A 94 6.85 16.10 -0.32
N PRO A 95 6.50 16.90 0.71
CA PRO A 95 7.21 18.12 1.07
C PRO A 95 8.44 17.87 1.96
N PHE A 96 9.20 16.81 1.70
CA PHE A 96 10.39 16.40 2.45
C PHE A 96 11.62 16.45 1.55
N GLU A 97 12.80 16.57 2.15
CA GLU A 97 14.07 16.59 1.41
C GLU A 97 14.59 15.17 1.18
N PRO A 98 15.41 14.93 0.14
CA PRO A 98 16.10 13.67 -0.03
C PRO A 98 16.92 13.29 1.21
N VAL A 99 16.96 11.99 1.52
CA VAL A 99 17.87 11.46 2.55
C VAL A 99 19.33 11.48 2.05
N GLU A 100 20.28 11.32 2.97
CA GLU A 100 21.70 11.32 2.61
C GLU A 100 22.02 10.22 1.59
N GLY A 101 22.82 10.55 0.57
CA GLY A 101 23.25 9.62 -0.48
C GLY A 101 22.31 9.50 -1.68
N VAL A 102 21.19 10.21 -1.72
CA VAL A 102 20.29 10.26 -2.88
C VAL A 102 19.87 11.69 -3.23
N ASP A 103 19.54 11.96 -4.49
CA ASP A 103 19.15 13.28 -5.02
C ASP A 103 17.63 13.45 -5.20
N HIS A 104 16.85 12.39 -5.00
CA HIS A 104 15.39 12.41 -5.08
C HIS A 104 14.72 11.64 -3.93
N THR A 105 13.42 11.83 -3.74
CA THR A 105 12.63 11.21 -2.65
C THR A 105 11.86 9.96 -3.10
N GLY A 106 12.34 9.28 -4.13
CA GLY A 106 11.66 8.15 -4.76
C GLY A 106 10.51 8.51 -5.73
N PRO A 107 9.64 7.54 -6.05
CA PRO A 107 9.63 6.19 -5.46
C PRO A 107 10.86 5.37 -5.87
N PHE A 108 11.48 4.72 -4.89
CA PHE A 108 12.47 3.67 -5.07
C PHE A 108 11.73 2.33 -5.19
N GLU A 109 12.15 1.48 -6.12
CA GLU A 109 11.47 0.23 -6.43
C GLU A 109 12.25 -0.96 -5.88
N PHE A 110 11.54 -1.90 -5.22
CA PHE A 110 12.09 -3.19 -4.83
C PHE A 110 11.01 -4.26 -4.87
N GLU A 111 11.42 -5.51 -4.72
CA GLU A 111 10.52 -6.66 -4.75
C GLU A 111 10.52 -7.34 -3.39
N ALA A 112 9.33 -7.64 -2.88
CA ALA A 112 9.14 -8.50 -1.73
C ALA A 112 8.55 -9.83 -2.21
N GLU A 113 9.13 -10.94 -1.76
CA GLU A 113 8.68 -12.27 -2.12
C GLU A 113 8.11 -12.99 -0.89
N THR A 114 7.06 -13.77 -1.11
CA THR A 114 6.56 -14.73 -0.13
C THR A 114 6.10 -15.99 -0.85
N VAL A 115 6.00 -17.10 -0.11
CA VAL A 115 5.47 -18.34 -0.66
C VAL A 115 4.00 -18.45 -0.26
N MET A 116 3.14 -18.67 -1.26
CA MET A 116 1.71 -18.86 -1.07
C MET A 116 1.28 -20.20 -1.67
N ASP A 117 0.25 -20.81 -1.11
CA ASP A 117 -0.60 -21.74 -1.84
C ASP A 117 -1.84 -21.04 -2.44
N VAL A 118 -2.71 -21.81 -3.11
CA VAL A 118 -3.91 -21.24 -3.73
C VAL A 118 -4.87 -20.66 -2.69
N ASP A 119 -4.97 -21.27 -1.51
CA ASP A 119 -5.88 -20.81 -0.46
C ASP A 119 -5.36 -19.53 0.20
N ASP A 120 -4.05 -19.42 0.41
CA ASP A 120 -3.37 -18.18 0.82
C ASP A 120 -3.67 -17.04 -0.16
N PHE A 121 -3.57 -17.29 -1.46
CA PHE A 121 -3.85 -16.29 -2.49
C PHE A 121 -5.33 -15.87 -2.53
N LEU A 122 -6.26 -16.83 -2.40
CA LEU A 122 -7.69 -16.52 -2.31
C LEU A 122 -8.02 -15.73 -1.03
N ASN A 123 -7.37 -16.05 0.10
CA ASN A 123 -7.51 -15.29 1.34
C ASN A 123 -6.92 -13.88 1.22
N TYR A 124 -5.80 -13.73 0.53
CA TYR A 124 -5.26 -12.42 0.16
C TYR A 124 -6.28 -11.59 -0.62
N ILE A 125 -6.92 -12.15 -1.66
CA ILE A 125 -7.97 -11.46 -2.43
C ILE A 125 -9.12 -11.03 -1.50
N ARG A 126 -9.58 -11.93 -0.62
CA ARG A 126 -10.66 -11.64 0.34
C ARG A 126 -10.30 -10.50 1.28
N SER A 127 -9.04 -10.35 1.67
CA SER A 127 -8.60 -9.27 2.57
C SER A 127 -8.67 -7.87 1.95
N ARG A 128 -8.73 -7.75 0.62
CA ARG A 128 -8.68 -6.46 -0.08
C ARG A 128 -9.97 -5.69 0.17
N SER A 129 -9.84 -4.39 0.48
CA SER A 129 -11.01 -3.52 0.72
C SER A 129 -11.99 -3.48 -0.46
N GLY A 130 -11.50 -3.58 -1.71
CA GLY A 130 -12.37 -3.66 -2.89
C GLY A 130 -13.27 -4.90 -2.88
N TYR A 131 -12.76 -6.06 -2.44
CA TYR A 131 -13.54 -7.27 -2.26
C TYR A 131 -14.57 -7.09 -1.13
N GLN A 132 -14.13 -6.59 0.04
CA GLN A 132 -15.01 -6.38 1.19
C GLN A 132 -16.14 -5.39 0.90
N ILE A 133 -15.87 -4.29 0.20
CA ILE A 133 -16.89 -3.32 -0.19
C ILE A 133 -17.90 -3.95 -1.17
N SER A 134 -17.42 -4.74 -2.14
CA SER A 134 -18.28 -5.45 -3.09
C SER A 134 -19.19 -6.44 -2.36
N LYS A 135 -18.62 -7.24 -1.46
CA LYS A 135 -19.35 -8.21 -0.64
C LYS A 135 -20.41 -7.54 0.25
N ASN A 136 -20.07 -6.42 0.89
CA ASN A 136 -21.02 -5.65 1.70
C ASN A 136 -22.16 -5.04 0.87
N LYS A 137 -21.97 -4.86 -0.44
CA LYS A 137 -23.02 -4.47 -1.40
C LYS A 137 -23.79 -5.66 -1.99
N GLY A 138 -23.56 -6.88 -1.48
CA GLY A 138 -24.21 -8.11 -1.95
C GLY A 138 -23.56 -8.73 -3.18
N VAL A 139 -22.36 -8.27 -3.58
CA VAL A 139 -21.63 -8.80 -4.74
C VAL A 139 -20.52 -9.73 -4.26
N GLU A 140 -20.76 -11.04 -4.35
CA GLU A 140 -19.72 -12.05 -4.13
C GLU A 140 -18.87 -12.20 -5.40
N LEU A 141 -17.61 -11.79 -5.32
CA LEU A 141 -16.65 -11.81 -6.43
C LEU A 141 -15.97 -13.19 -6.57
N LEU A 142 -15.77 -13.91 -5.47
CA LEU A 142 -15.15 -15.23 -5.46
C LEU A 142 -16.23 -16.31 -5.35
N LYS A 143 -17.08 -16.40 -6.37
CA LYS A 143 -18.06 -17.49 -6.52
C LYS A 143 -17.33 -18.81 -6.77
N ASP A 144 -18.03 -19.93 -6.56
CA ASP A 144 -17.46 -21.28 -6.72
C ASP A 144 -16.79 -21.47 -8.09
N ASP A 145 -17.41 -21.00 -9.18
CA ASP A 145 -16.83 -21.10 -10.53
C ASP A 145 -15.55 -20.27 -10.71
N VAL A 146 -15.41 -19.16 -9.99
CA VAL A 146 -14.21 -18.31 -10.01
C VAL A 146 -13.10 -18.95 -9.17
N VAL A 147 -13.45 -19.49 -8.01
CA VAL A 147 -12.52 -20.22 -7.14
C VAL A 147 -11.94 -21.43 -7.87
N GLU A 148 -12.77 -22.21 -8.56
CA GLU A 148 -12.30 -23.37 -9.33
C GLU A 148 -11.39 -22.96 -10.50
N LYS A 149 -11.64 -21.82 -11.16
CA LYS A 149 -10.72 -21.27 -12.17
C LYS A 149 -9.36 -20.93 -11.58
N PHE A 150 -9.32 -20.32 -10.38
CA PHE A 150 -8.04 -20.05 -9.70
C PHE A 150 -7.30 -21.33 -9.35
N LYS A 151 -7.98 -22.34 -8.81
CA LYS A 151 -7.37 -23.65 -8.52
C LYS A 151 -6.82 -24.32 -9.77
N LEU A 152 -7.58 -24.30 -10.87
CA LEU A 152 -7.11 -24.85 -12.15
C LEU A 152 -5.89 -24.09 -12.69
N ALA A 153 -5.90 -22.76 -12.64
CA ALA A 153 -4.78 -21.93 -13.06
C ALA A 153 -3.55 -22.08 -12.14
N TRP A 154 -3.77 -22.44 -10.87
CA TRP A 154 -2.69 -22.73 -9.94
C TRP A 154 -1.98 -24.05 -10.28
N GLY A 155 -2.74 -25.07 -10.66
CA GLY A 155 -2.23 -26.41 -10.98
C GLY A 155 -1.86 -27.23 -9.75
N GLU A 156 -1.18 -28.35 -9.97
CA GLU A 156 -0.83 -29.33 -8.93
C GLU A 156 0.31 -28.88 -8.00
N ASP A 157 1.07 -27.86 -8.40
CA ASP A 157 2.14 -27.25 -7.60
C ASP A 157 1.54 -26.46 -6.43
N GLY A 158 1.52 -27.08 -5.26
CA GLY A 158 0.87 -26.54 -4.07
C GLY A 158 1.43 -25.20 -3.59
N LYS A 159 2.69 -24.84 -3.89
CA LYS A 159 3.30 -23.58 -3.46
C LYS A 159 3.96 -22.82 -4.60
N LYS A 160 3.72 -21.51 -4.65
CA LYS A 160 4.31 -20.59 -5.64
C LYS A 160 4.88 -19.35 -4.95
N ILE A 161 5.87 -18.73 -5.58
CA ILE A 161 6.43 -17.46 -5.13
C ILE A 161 5.49 -16.34 -5.58
N ALA A 162 4.96 -15.59 -4.63
CA ALA A 162 4.21 -14.36 -4.85
C ALA A 162 5.16 -13.17 -4.75
N LYS A 163 5.30 -12.43 -5.85
CA LYS A 163 6.20 -11.28 -5.98
C LYS A 163 5.41 -9.99 -5.92
N PHE A 164 5.67 -9.17 -4.90
CA PHE A 164 5.08 -7.86 -4.70
C PHE A 164 6.08 -6.79 -5.11
N LYS A 165 5.74 -5.97 -6.10
CA LYS A 165 6.49 -4.74 -6.36
C LYS A 165 6.15 -3.72 -5.28
N VAL A 166 7.18 -3.16 -4.66
CA VAL A 166 7.08 -2.15 -3.61
C VAL A 166 7.67 -0.84 -4.10
N TYR A 167 6.97 0.26 -3.81
CA TYR A 167 7.34 1.61 -4.19
C TYR A 167 7.50 2.45 -2.93
N LEU A 168 8.72 2.87 -2.63
CA LEU A 168 9.09 3.61 -1.43
C LEU A 168 9.40 5.06 -1.75
N ARG A 169 8.65 5.99 -1.17
CA ARG A 169 9.06 7.39 -1.01
C ARG A 169 9.69 7.58 0.35
N ILE A 170 10.88 8.16 0.39
CA ILE A 170 11.61 8.42 1.62
C ILE A 170 12.20 9.83 1.57
N GLY A 171 12.14 10.53 2.70
CA GLY A 171 12.72 11.86 2.82
C GLY A 171 12.92 12.26 4.27
N ARG A 172 13.77 13.25 4.48
CA ARG A 172 14.03 13.87 5.79
C ARG A 172 13.23 15.15 5.96
N VAL A 173 12.90 15.46 7.20
CA VAL A 173 12.30 16.74 7.60
C VAL A 173 13.25 17.90 7.25
N ARG A 174 12.67 19.03 6.84
CA ARG A 174 13.46 20.23 6.51
C ARG A 174 13.95 20.92 7.77
N ASP A 175 15.06 21.61 7.61
CA ASP A 175 15.55 22.55 8.62
C ASP A 175 14.59 23.75 8.64
N ALA A 176 14.28 24.22 9.84
CA ALA A 176 13.35 25.34 10.04
C ALA A 176 13.91 26.64 9.48
#